data_AF-E1WZK9-F1
#
_entry.id   AF-E1WZK9-F1
#
_cell.length_a   1.000
_cell.length_b   1.000
_cell.length_c   1.000
_cell.angle_alpha   90.00
_cell.angle_beta   90.00
_cell.angle_gamma   90.00
#
_symmetry.space_group_name_H-M   'P 1'
#
loop_
_entity.id
_entity.type
_entity.pdbx_description
1 polymer ?
#
loop_
_entity_poly.entity_id
_entity_poly.type
_entity_poly.pdbx_seq_one_letter_code
_entity_poly.pdbx_strand_id
1 'polypeptide(L)'
;MIFKKFIPLTTLLILTSCSSVTMKEGPKTYSKETVKSFEEIERENAIERYRKLRLEDLENAKSGRKKVRRISPKRYVTPKRTRPKPRPSIIPTNPDEQRIEVEQNLKFFCMEKRKDPRFSAASTCESFTENILSECESSYQWNDKKLTRCVKSKLR
;
A
#
# COMPACT_ATOMS: atom_id res chain seq x y z
N MET A 1 -48.48 -108.86 1.18
CA MET A 1 -48.78 -107.53 0.58
C MET A 1 -48.42 -106.38 1.53
N ILE A 2 -47.14 -106.25 1.93
CA ILE A 2 -46.73 -105.25 2.95
C ILE A 2 -45.85 -104.14 2.31
N PHE A 3 -45.21 -104.41 1.17
CA PHE A 3 -44.29 -103.47 0.53
C PHE A 3 -44.93 -102.32 -0.26
N LYS A 4 -46.23 -102.37 -0.60
CA LYS A 4 -46.90 -101.28 -1.35
C LYS A 4 -47.30 -100.08 -0.50
N LYS A 5 -47.33 -100.22 0.84
CA LYS A 5 -47.68 -99.12 1.76
C LYS A 5 -46.47 -98.26 2.19
N PHE A 6 -45.24 -98.73 1.94
CA PHE A 6 -44.03 -97.98 2.27
C PHE A 6 -43.61 -96.99 1.17
N ILE A 7 -44.02 -97.23 -0.08
CA ILE A 7 -43.71 -96.36 -1.23
C ILE A 7 -44.28 -94.93 -1.08
N PRO A 8 -45.54 -94.70 -0.65
CA PRO A 8 -46.01 -93.33 -0.46
C PRO A 8 -45.36 -92.62 0.74
N LEU A 9 -44.84 -93.38 1.71
CA LEU A 9 -44.17 -92.83 2.89
C LEU A 9 -42.75 -92.36 2.56
N THR A 10 -42.04 -93.10 1.71
CA THR A 10 -40.68 -92.74 1.29
C THR A 10 -40.68 -91.59 0.28
N THR A 11 -41.68 -91.48 -0.60
CA THR A 11 -41.79 -90.32 -1.51
C THR A 11 -42.13 -89.03 -0.78
N LEU A 12 -42.93 -89.09 0.29
CA LEU A 12 -43.23 -87.93 1.15
C LEU A 12 -41.99 -87.43 1.91
N LEU A 13 -41.10 -88.34 2.31
CA LEU A 13 -39.87 -88.01 3.04
C LEU A 13 -38.79 -87.38 2.15
N ILE A 14 -38.74 -87.77 0.87
CA ILE A 14 -37.82 -87.19 -0.12
C ILE A 14 -38.29 -85.78 -0.53
N LEU A 15 -39.60 -85.54 -0.64
CA LEU A 15 -40.15 -84.23 -0.99
C LEU A 15 -40.02 -83.18 0.12
N THR A 16 -39.99 -83.58 1.39
CA THR A 16 -39.88 -82.66 2.53
C THR A 16 -38.44 -82.23 2.85
N SER A 17 -37.43 -82.94 2.31
CA SER A 17 -36.01 -82.68 2.58
C SER A 17 -35.38 -81.54 1.75
N CYS A 18 -36.13 -80.92 0.81
CA CYS A 18 -35.62 -79.84 -0.04
C CYS A 18 -36.06 -78.41 0.35
N SER A 19 -36.83 -78.21 1.43
CA SER A 19 -37.33 -76.86 1.76
C SER A 19 -36.48 -76.05 2.75
N SER A 20 -35.44 -76.64 3.36
CA SER A 20 -34.55 -75.89 4.24
C SER A 20 -33.43 -75.22 3.46
N VAL A 21 -33.77 -74.25 2.61
CA VAL A 21 -32.83 -73.17 2.31
C VAL A 21 -32.74 -72.32 3.58
N THR A 22 -31.90 -72.76 4.52
CA THR A 22 -31.41 -71.87 5.56
C THR A 22 -30.55 -70.83 4.85
N MET A 23 -31.17 -69.77 4.33
CA MET A 23 -30.44 -68.52 4.19
C MET A 23 -30.00 -68.21 5.61
N LYS A 24 -28.73 -68.53 5.93
CA LYS A 24 -28.10 -67.98 7.11
C LYS A 24 -28.29 -66.49 6.93
N GLU A 25 -29.18 -65.89 7.74
CA GLU A 25 -29.24 -64.45 7.82
C GLU A 25 -27.80 -64.03 8.12
N GLY A 26 -27.12 -63.47 7.11
CA GLY A 26 -25.87 -62.80 7.36
C GLY A 26 -26.11 -61.84 8.52
N PRO A 27 -25.12 -61.62 9.40
CA PRO A 27 -25.30 -60.69 10.50
C PRO A 27 -25.93 -59.41 9.94
N LYS A 28 -27.03 -58.95 10.53
CA LYS A 28 -27.72 -57.72 10.09
C LYS A 28 -26.71 -56.58 10.17
N THR A 29 -26.10 -56.24 9.04
CA THR A 29 -25.11 -55.18 8.96
C THR A 29 -25.85 -53.92 8.57
N TYR A 30 -25.71 -52.90 9.41
CA TYR A 30 -26.23 -51.59 9.07
C TYR A 30 -25.37 -50.96 7.97
N SER A 31 -25.93 -50.02 7.19
CA SER A 31 -25.18 -49.30 6.17
C SER A 31 -24.00 -48.57 6.82
N LYS A 32 -22.88 -48.41 6.10
CA LYS A 32 -21.68 -47.72 6.61
C LYS A 32 -21.96 -46.32 7.13
N GLU A 33 -23.06 -45.70 6.70
CA GLU A 33 -23.53 -44.38 7.13
C GLU A 33 -24.06 -44.38 8.58
N THR A 34 -24.64 -45.49 9.04
CA THR A 34 -25.17 -45.61 10.41
C THR A 34 -24.11 -45.92 11.47
N VAL A 35 -22.91 -46.33 11.05
CA VAL A 35 -21.79 -46.65 11.94
C VAL A 35 -20.97 -45.40 12.27
N LYS A 36 -21.11 -44.33 11.48
CA LYS A 36 -20.40 -43.08 11.66
C LYS A 36 -20.97 -42.28 12.81
N SER A 37 -20.08 -41.61 13.55
CA SER A 37 -20.52 -40.63 14.55
C SER A 37 -21.12 -39.41 13.86
N PHE A 38 -22.02 -38.70 14.54
CA PHE A 38 -22.58 -37.44 14.04
C PHE A 38 -21.49 -36.42 13.65
N GLU A 39 -20.41 -36.37 14.42
CA GLU A 39 -19.25 -35.50 14.13
C GLU A 39 -18.57 -35.86 12.81
N GLU A 40 -18.43 -37.16 12.51
CA GLU A 40 -17.82 -37.63 11.27
C GLU A 40 -18.70 -37.29 10.06
N ILE A 41 -20.03 -37.43 10.19
CA ILE A 41 -21.00 -37.04 9.16
C ILE A 41 -20.97 -35.54 8.91
N GLU A 42 -20.92 -34.71 9.96
CA GLU A 42 -20.82 -33.26 9.82
C GLU A 42 -19.50 -32.83 9.15
N ARG A 43 -18.39 -33.49 9.49
CA ARG A 43 -17.09 -33.25 8.87
C ARG A 43 -17.09 -33.59 7.39
N GLU A 44 -17.66 -34.73 7.01
CA GLU A 44 -17.80 -35.12 5.60
C GLU A 44 -18.70 -34.15 4.83
N ASN A 45 -19.84 -33.78 5.40
CA ASN A 45 -20.75 -32.79 4.82
C ASN A 45 -20.08 -31.44 4.61
N ALA A 46 -19.28 -30.98 5.58
CA ALA A 46 -18.50 -29.76 5.45
C ALA A 46 -17.50 -29.85 4.29
N ILE A 47 -16.74 -30.95 4.20
CA ILE A 47 -15.77 -31.19 3.12
C ILE A 47 -16.45 -31.20 1.75
N GLU A 48 -17.58 -31.92 1.61
CA GLU A 48 -18.33 -31.97 0.36
C GLU A 48 -18.87 -30.60 -0.04
N ARG A 49 -19.37 -29.83 0.93
CA ARG A 49 -19.83 -28.46 0.68
C ARG A 49 -18.70 -27.59 0.14
N TYR A 50 -17.49 -27.68 0.71
CA TYR A 50 -16.33 -26.95 0.19
C TYR A 50 -15.92 -27.41 -1.22
N ARG A 51 -16.02 -28.72 -1.52
CA ARG A 51 -15.76 -29.24 -2.87
C ARG A 51 -16.73 -28.68 -3.90
N LYS A 52 -18.03 -28.63 -3.58
CA LYS A 52 -19.07 -28.07 -4.46
C LYS A 52 -18.83 -26.59 -4.74
N LEU A 53 -18.60 -25.78 -3.69
CA LEU A 53 -18.28 -24.35 -3.84
C LEU A 53 -17.07 -24.12 -4.76
N ARG A 54 -16.04 -24.96 -4.64
CA ARG A 54 -14.84 -24.86 -5.49
C ARG A 54 -15.11 -25.20 -6.95
N LEU A 55 -15.99 -26.16 -7.23
CA LEU A 55 -16.42 -26.50 -8.58
C LEU A 55 -17.27 -25.37 -9.18
N GLU A 56 -18.20 -24.81 -8.42
CA GLU A 56 -18.99 -23.66 -8.84
C GLU A 56 -18.12 -22.44 -9.16
N ASP A 57 -17.13 -22.13 -8.31
CA ASP A 57 -16.16 -21.06 -8.56
C ASP A 57 -15.35 -21.30 -9.85
N LEU A 58 -14.97 -22.55 -10.11
CA LEU A 58 -14.27 -22.94 -11.34
C LEU A 58 -15.15 -22.76 -12.58
N GLU A 59 -16.41 -23.16 -12.53
CA GLU A 59 -17.38 -22.97 -13.62
C GLU A 59 -17.70 -21.49 -13.84
N ASN A 60 -17.84 -20.73 -12.76
CA ASN A 60 -18.01 -19.28 -12.81
C ASN A 60 -16.80 -18.56 -13.42
N ALA A 61 -15.58 -19.05 -13.15
CA ALA A 61 -14.36 -18.54 -13.77
C ALA A 61 -14.27 -18.89 -15.26
N LYS A 62 -14.65 -20.12 -15.66
CA LYS A 62 -14.68 -20.57 -17.07
C LYS A 62 -15.74 -19.84 -17.90
N SER A 63 -16.91 -19.57 -17.32
CA SER A 63 -18.03 -18.89 -18.01
C SER A 63 -17.83 -17.37 -18.18
N GLY A 64 -16.72 -16.80 -17.70
CA GLY A 64 -16.40 -15.38 -17.84
C GLY A 64 -17.29 -14.43 -17.03
N ARG A 65 -18.22 -14.96 -16.21
CA ARG A 65 -19.25 -14.19 -15.50
C ARG A 65 -18.75 -13.42 -14.27
N LYS A 66 -17.55 -13.74 -13.75
CA LYS A 66 -16.93 -12.97 -12.65
C LYS A 66 -15.45 -12.68 -12.93
N LYS A 67 -15.15 -11.44 -13.34
CA LYS A 67 -13.78 -10.90 -13.23
C LYS A 67 -13.47 -10.66 -11.76
N VAL A 68 -12.78 -11.62 -11.12
CA VAL A 68 -12.20 -11.42 -9.78
C VAL A 68 -11.19 -10.27 -9.87
N ARG A 69 -11.56 -9.09 -9.35
CA ARG A 69 -10.65 -7.94 -9.29
C ARG A 69 -9.54 -8.28 -8.29
N ARG A 70 -8.30 -8.42 -8.77
CA ARG A 70 -7.14 -8.54 -7.88
C ARG A 70 -7.01 -7.24 -7.09
N ILE A 71 -7.37 -7.26 -5.81
CA ILE A 71 -7.08 -6.17 -4.89
C ILE A 71 -5.60 -6.29 -4.55
N SER A 72 -4.77 -5.46 -5.19
CA SER A 72 -3.35 -5.38 -4.82
C SER A 72 -3.20 -4.54 -3.54
N PRO A 73 -2.37 -4.97 -2.58
CA PRO A 73 -2.12 -4.19 -1.38
C PRO A 73 -1.43 -2.87 -1.77
N LYS A 74 -1.95 -1.75 -1.25
CA LYS A 74 -1.29 -0.44 -1.40
C LYS A 74 0.08 -0.51 -0.75
N ARG A 75 1.15 -0.18 -1.51
CA ARG A 75 2.50 -0.07 -0.94
C ARG A 75 2.49 1.05 0.10
N TYR A 76 2.96 0.76 1.30
CA TYR A 76 3.17 1.76 2.34
C TYR A 76 4.19 2.80 1.83
N VAL A 77 3.77 4.05 1.72
CA VAL A 77 4.65 5.17 1.37
C VAL A 77 5.38 5.57 2.65
N THR A 78 6.66 5.25 2.74
CA THR A 78 7.51 5.77 3.82
C THR A 78 7.76 7.26 3.61
N PRO A 79 7.49 8.12 4.61
CA PRO A 79 7.75 9.55 4.49
C PRO A 79 9.26 9.77 4.31
N LYS A 80 9.63 10.50 3.25
CA LYS A 80 11.02 10.93 3.04
C LYS A 80 11.45 11.78 4.24
N ARG A 81 12.51 11.38 4.95
CA ARG A 81 13.14 12.19 5.99
C ARG A 81 13.59 13.51 5.37
N THR A 82 12.92 14.60 5.74
CA THR A 82 13.36 15.96 5.43
C THR A 82 14.66 16.23 6.20
N ARG A 83 15.76 16.43 5.48
CA ARG A 83 17.02 16.84 6.11
C ARG A 83 16.84 18.23 6.71
N PRO A 84 17.38 18.51 7.90
CA PRO A 84 17.36 19.85 8.46
C PRO A 84 18.09 20.81 7.51
N LYS A 85 17.49 21.99 7.27
CA LYS A 85 18.14 23.03 6.46
C LYS A 85 19.43 23.46 7.16
N PRO A 86 20.58 23.54 6.46
CA PRO A 86 21.80 24.02 7.07
C PRO A 86 21.61 25.47 7.55
N ARG A 87 22.23 25.80 8.69
CA ARG A 87 22.26 27.18 9.18
C ARG A 87 22.95 28.06 8.13
N PRO A 88 22.50 29.31 7.93
CA PRO A 88 23.15 30.21 6.99
C PRO A 88 24.61 30.43 7.42
N SER A 89 25.56 30.02 6.58
CA SER A 89 26.98 30.28 6.80
C SER A 89 27.30 31.73 6.43
N ILE A 90 28.03 32.42 7.30
CA ILE A 90 28.63 33.72 6.99
C ILE A 90 29.81 33.46 6.06
N ILE A 91 29.91 34.22 4.96
CA ILE A 91 31.09 34.19 4.10
C ILE A 91 31.99 35.33 4.60
N PRO A 92 33.07 35.02 5.35
CA PRO A 92 33.88 36.04 6.01
C PRO A 92 34.50 36.98 4.99
N THR A 93 34.56 38.26 5.31
CA THR A 93 35.15 39.33 4.48
C THR A 93 35.67 40.43 5.38
N ASN A 94 36.79 41.06 5.03
CA ASN A 94 37.32 42.17 5.81
C ASN A 94 36.27 43.30 5.90
N PRO A 95 35.77 43.65 7.10
CA PRO A 95 34.67 44.60 7.25
C PRO A 95 35.05 46.02 6.78
N ASP A 96 36.32 46.40 6.87
CA ASP A 96 36.77 47.74 6.48
C ASP A 96 36.82 47.88 4.96
N GLU A 97 37.39 46.89 4.27
CA GLU A 97 37.35 46.81 2.80
C GLU A 97 35.92 46.74 2.28
N GLN A 98 35.06 46.00 2.97
CA GLN A 98 33.65 45.89 2.63
C GLN A 98 32.91 47.23 2.71
N ARG A 99 33.16 48.03 3.76
CA ARG A 99 32.58 49.38 3.91
C ARG A 99 33.00 50.27 2.76
N ILE A 100 34.28 50.29 2.43
CA ILE A 100 34.83 51.08 1.31
C ILE A 100 34.16 50.64 0.00
N GLU A 101 34.07 49.35 -0.26
CA GLU A 101 33.44 48.83 -1.48
C GLU A 101 31.97 49.22 -1.57
N VAL A 102 31.20 49.05 -0.49
CA VAL A 102 29.78 49.42 -0.45
C VAL A 102 29.62 50.92 -0.70
N GLU A 103 30.37 51.76 -0.01
CA GLU A 103 30.34 53.22 -0.17
C GLU A 103 30.66 53.65 -1.60
N GLN A 104 31.69 53.05 -2.21
CA GLN A 104 32.04 53.29 -3.61
C GLN A 104 30.91 52.92 -4.57
N ASN A 105 30.26 51.77 -4.36
CA ASN A 105 29.14 51.35 -5.22
C ASN A 105 27.95 52.31 -5.12
N LEU A 106 27.61 52.78 -3.91
CA LEU A 106 26.50 53.72 -3.70
C LEU A 106 26.79 55.07 -4.37
N LYS A 107 28.00 55.61 -4.18
CA LYS A 107 28.43 56.85 -4.84
C LYS A 107 28.46 56.70 -6.35
N PHE A 108 29.03 55.61 -6.85
CA PHE A 108 29.11 55.33 -8.29
C PHE A 108 27.72 55.27 -8.93
N PHE A 109 26.76 54.59 -8.29
CA PHE A 109 25.39 54.54 -8.76
C PHE A 109 24.78 55.94 -8.89
N CYS A 110 24.96 56.80 -7.88
CA CYS A 110 24.44 58.17 -7.95
C CYS A 110 25.16 59.03 -9.00
N MET A 111 26.46 58.83 -9.21
CA MET A 111 27.17 59.49 -10.31
C MET A 111 26.64 59.05 -11.69
N GLU A 112 26.38 57.75 -11.86
CA GLU A 112 25.81 57.18 -13.09
C GLU A 112 24.40 57.70 -13.35
N LYS A 113 23.57 57.75 -12.30
CA LYS A 113 22.15 58.17 -12.37
C LYS A 113 21.93 59.65 -12.09
N ARG A 114 22.98 60.49 -12.11
CA ARG A 114 22.89 61.92 -11.80
C ARG A 114 21.92 62.73 -12.67
N LYS A 115 21.58 62.23 -13.86
CA LYS A 115 20.63 62.84 -14.81
C LYS A 115 19.29 62.11 -14.86
N ASP A 116 19.08 61.08 -14.03
CA ASP A 116 17.81 60.33 -14.01
C ASP A 116 16.72 61.25 -13.43
N PRO A 117 15.61 61.50 -14.15
CA PRO A 117 14.53 62.37 -13.70
C PRO A 117 13.87 61.90 -12.39
N ARG A 118 14.07 60.63 -12.02
CA ARG A 118 13.63 60.08 -10.73
C ARG A 118 14.30 60.75 -9.53
N PHE A 119 15.51 61.26 -9.71
CA PHE A 119 16.31 61.86 -8.65
C PHE A 119 16.45 63.39 -8.78
N SER A 120 15.74 64.00 -9.74
CA SER A 120 15.77 65.46 -9.97
C SER A 120 14.71 66.23 -9.16
N ALA A 121 13.87 65.54 -8.39
CA ALA A 121 12.75 66.10 -7.63
C ALA A 121 12.95 65.92 -6.11
N ALA A 122 11.88 65.63 -5.36
CA ALA A 122 11.87 65.60 -3.89
C ALA A 122 12.71 64.48 -3.25
N SER A 123 13.04 63.40 -3.97
CA SER A 123 13.86 62.30 -3.48
C SER A 123 15.28 62.38 -4.04
N THR A 124 16.28 62.53 -3.18
CA THR A 124 17.70 62.53 -3.56
C THR A 124 18.18 61.11 -3.83
N CYS A 125 19.13 60.95 -4.77
CA CYS A 125 19.75 59.64 -5.01
C CYS A 125 20.39 59.07 -3.73
N GLU A 126 20.94 59.93 -2.88
CA GLU A 126 21.52 59.56 -1.59
C GLU A 126 20.49 58.92 -0.66
N SER A 127 19.29 59.50 -0.54
CA SER A 127 18.22 58.89 0.26
C SER A 127 17.81 57.50 -0.26
N PHE A 128 17.85 57.31 -1.59
CA PHE A 128 17.55 56.02 -2.20
C PHE A 128 18.62 54.97 -1.88
N THR A 129 19.90 55.33 -1.99
CA THR A 129 21.02 54.41 -1.72
C THR A 129 21.15 54.09 -0.23
N GLU A 130 20.89 55.06 0.66
CA GLU A 130 20.82 54.84 2.12
C GLU A 130 19.70 53.88 2.51
N ASN A 131 18.51 54.03 1.92
CA ASN A 131 17.41 53.10 2.14
C ASN A 131 17.79 51.67 1.73
N ILE A 132 18.42 51.50 0.56
CA ILE A 132 18.93 50.18 0.11
C ILE A 132 19.94 49.59 1.11
N LEU A 133 20.88 50.41 1.59
CA LEU A 133 21.87 49.97 2.55
C LEU A 133 21.21 49.51 3.85
N SER A 134 20.30 50.31 4.41
CA SER A 134 19.59 49.98 5.65
C SER A 134 18.81 48.67 5.55
N GLU A 135 18.18 48.40 4.39
CA GLU A 135 17.43 47.16 4.16
C GLU A 135 18.36 45.94 4.01
N CYS A 136 19.57 46.14 3.48
CA CYS A 136 20.57 45.08 3.42
C CYS A 136 21.21 44.81 4.80
N GLU A 137 21.45 45.85 5.60
CA GLU A 137 21.96 45.73 6.97
C GLU A 137 20.98 45.04 7.92
N SER A 138 19.66 45.20 7.70
CA SER A 138 18.65 44.49 8.50
C SER A 138 18.70 42.96 8.30
N SER A 139 19.27 42.51 7.18
CA SER A 139 19.30 41.11 6.77
C SER A 139 20.69 40.47 6.87
N TYR A 140 21.76 41.26 6.80
CA TYR A 140 23.14 40.80 6.74
C TYR A 140 24.04 41.63 7.63
N GLN A 141 25.04 40.98 8.23
CA GLN A 141 26.03 41.65 9.08
C GLN A 141 27.21 42.19 8.25
N TRP A 142 27.82 43.27 8.74
CA TRP A 142 29.18 43.65 8.36
C TRP A 142 30.13 42.48 8.66
N ASN A 143 31.00 42.10 7.72
CA ASN A 143 31.79 40.84 7.63
C ASN A 143 31.09 39.67 6.87
N ASP A 144 29.86 39.82 6.37
CA ASP A 144 29.28 38.85 5.42
C ASP A 144 29.32 39.39 3.99
N LYS A 145 29.99 38.69 3.07
CA LYS A 145 30.00 39.01 1.62
C LYS A 145 28.59 39.16 1.01
N LYS A 146 27.58 38.55 1.63
CA LYS A 146 26.18 38.68 1.20
C LYS A 146 25.64 40.11 1.34
N LEU A 147 26.14 40.91 2.28
CA LEU A 147 25.74 42.32 2.41
C LEU A 147 26.10 43.09 1.13
N THR A 148 27.36 43.00 0.69
CA THR A 148 27.79 43.64 -0.56
C THR A 148 27.01 43.14 -1.77
N ARG A 149 26.71 41.82 -1.81
CA ARG A 149 25.90 41.23 -2.88
C ARG A 149 24.46 41.78 -2.89
N CYS A 150 23.86 41.92 -1.71
CA CYS A 150 22.52 42.51 -1.54
C CYS A 150 22.50 43.93 -2.11
N VAL A 151 23.45 44.77 -1.69
CA VAL A 151 23.59 46.15 -2.17
C VAL A 151 23.75 46.18 -3.69
N LYS A 152 24.72 45.45 -4.24
CA LYS A 152 24.95 45.40 -5.70
C LYS A 152 23.75 44.89 -6.50
N SER A 153 22.95 43.99 -5.94
CA SER A 153 21.76 43.47 -6.62
C SER A 153 20.62 44.47 -6.71
N LYS A 154 20.52 45.39 -5.73
CA LYS A 154 19.49 46.42 -5.66
C LYS A 154 19.85 47.71 -6.40
N LEU A 155 21.15 47.93 -6.64
CA LEU A 155 21.66 49.05 -7.42
C LEU A 155 21.70 48.78 -8.94
N ARG A 156 21.30 47.59 -9.41
CA ARG A 156 21.17 47.28 -10.84
C ARG A 156 19.83 47.76 -11.39
#